data_AF-A0A1R3VUE3-F1
#
_entry.id   AF-A0A1R3VUE3-F1
#
_cell.length_a   1.000
_cell.length_b   1.000
_cell.length_c   1.000
_cell.angle_alpha   90.00
_cell.angle_beta   90.00
_cell.angle_gamma   90.00
#
_symmetry.space_group_name_H-M   'P 1'
#
loop_
_entity.id
_entity.type
_entity.pdbx_description
1 polymer ?
#
loop_
_entity_poly.entity_id
_entity_poly.type
_entity_poly.pdbx_seq_one_letter_code
_entity_poly.pdbx_strand_id
1 'polypeptide(L)' 'MAGRFDLETTTLAQLLADPEAKAVIDDVVPELPHHPMIGFVKNMPLDQLLKMAGGQVPADTVAELTQRIGAL' A
#
# COMPACT_ATOMS: atom_id res chain seq x y z
N MET A 1 7.63 14.12 5.30
CA MET A 1 7.02 14.76 4.14
C MET A 1 5.62 14.20 4.07
N ALA A 2 4.59 15.04 4.23
CA ALA A 2 3.21 14.59 4.10
C ALA A 2 2.87 14.67 2.62
N GLY A 3 3.05 13.55 1.92
CA GLY A 3 2.46 13.35 0.60
C GLY A 3 0.95 13.55 0.66
N ARG A 4 0.33 13.72 -0.51
CA ARG A 4 -1.12 13.79 -0.70
C ARG A 4 -1.87 12.61 -0.05
N PHE A 5 -1.19 11.49 0.19
CA PHE A 5 -1.73 10.32 0.88
C PHE A 5 -1.16 10.15 2.30
N ASP A 6 -2.06 9.97 3.27
CA ASP A 6 -1.73 9.63 4.65
C ASP A 6 -1.89 8.12 4.85
N LEU A 7 -0.81 7.41 5.13
CA LEU A 7 -0.79 5.94 5.20
C LEU A 7 -1.59 5.36 6.38
N GLU A 8 -1.83 6.16 7.42
CA GLU A 8 -2.57 5.74 8.61
C GLU A 8 -4.09 5.78 8.38
N THR A 9 -4.55 6.62 7.45
CA THR A 9 -5.98 6.86 7.19
C THR A 9 -6.41 6.45 5.78
N THR A 10 -5.49 6.53 4.82
CA THR A 10 -5.74 6.19 3.42
C THR A 10 -5.81 4.69 3.28
N THR A 11 -6.97 4.23 2.80
CA THR A 11 -7.22 2.82 2.55
C THR A 11 -6.53 2.35 1.27
N LEU A 12 -6.21 1.07 1.19
CA LEU A 12 -5.66 0.49 -0.03
C LEU A 12 -6.61 0.68 -1.23
N ALA A 13 -7.93 0.67 -1.04
CA ALA A 13 -8.90 0.96 -2.09
C ALA A 13 -8.71 2.37 -2.69
N GLN A 14 -8.43 3.37 -1.86
CA GLN A 14 -8.18 4.74 -2.33
C GLN A 14 -6.88 4.83 -3.11
N LEU A 15 -5.82 4.15 -2.65
CA LEU A 15 -4.55 4.09 -3.36
C LEU A 15 -4.67 3.34 -4.71
N LEU A 16 -5.41 2.23 -4.74
CA LEU A 16 -5.65 1.48 -5.98
C LEU A 16 -6.58 2.21 -6.97
N ALA A 17 -7.41 3.14 -6.47
CA ALA A 17 -8.23 4.00 -7.30
C ALA A 17 -7.43 5.16 -7.93
N ASP A 18 -6.28 5.50 -7.37
CA ASP A 18 -5.35 6.48 -7.92
C ASP A 18 -4.34 5.80 -8.86
N PRO A 19 -4.19 6.26 -10.11
CA PRO A 19 -3.32 5.60 -11.09
C PRO A 19 -1.83 5.70 -10.72
N GLU A 20 -1.40 6.76 -10.03
CA GLU A 20 0.00 6.94 -9.63
C GLU A 20 0.32 6.01 -8.46
N ALA A 21 -0.52 5.98 -7.44
CA ALA A 21 -0.34 5.10 -6.30
C ALA A 21 -0.50 3.61 -6.69
N LYS A 22 -1.44 3.27 -7.58
CA LYS A 22 -1.58 1.92 -8.12
C LYS A 22 -0.30 1.48 -8.84
N ALA A 23 0.32 2.35 -9.65
CA ALA A 23 1.55 2.03 -10.35
C ALA A 23 2.70 1.73 -9.38
N VAL A 24 2.82 2.52 -8.30
CA VAL A 24 3.80 2.26 -7.23
C VAL A 24 3.52 0.91 -6.54
N ILE A 25 2.26 0.61 -6.23
CA ILE A 25 1.88 -0.67 -5.60
C ILE A 25 2.17 -1.85 -6.53
N ASP A 26 1.84 -1.76 -7.82
CA ASP A 26 2.14 -2.83 -8.79
C ASP A 26 3.65 -3.06 -8.96
N ASP A 27 4.45 -2.00 -8.88
CA ASP A 27 5.91 -2.06 -9.05
C ASP A 27 6.60 -2.67 -7.81
N VAL A 28 6.14 -2.30 -6.62
CA VAL A 28 6.76 -2.72 -5.35
C VAL A 28 6.15 -4.02 -4.82
N VAL A 29 4.82 -4.20 -4.92
CA VAL A 29 4.08 -5.36 -4.42
C VAL A 29 3.00 -5.82 -5.43
N PRO A 30 3.39 -6.43 -6.56
CA PRO A 30 2.47 -6.83 -7.63
C PRO A 30 1.42 -7.88 -7.22
N GLU A 31 1.69 -8.61 -6.13
CA GLU A 31 0.80 -9.61 -5.57
C GLU A 31 -0.37 -9.01 -4.76
N LEU A 32 -0.24 -7.78 -4.28
CA LEU A 32 -1.23 -7.12 -3.42
C LEU A 32 -2.61 -6.97 -4.10
N PRO A 33 -2.73 -6.39 -5.32
CA PRO A 33 -4.03 -6.27 -6.00
C PRO A 33 -4.62 -7.62 -6.45
N HIS A 34 -3.79 -8.66 -6.58
CA HIS A 34 -4.22 -10.02 -6.93
C HIS A 34 -4.48 -10.91 -5.71
N HIS A 35 -4.31 -10.39 -4.50
CA HIS A 35 -4.44 -11.18 -3.29
C HIS A 35 -5.88 -11.69 -3.13
N PRO A 36 -6.10 -12.97 -2.77
CA PRO A 36 -7.44 -13.55 -2.64
C PRO A 36 -8.32 -12.81 -1.62
N MET A 37 -7.70 -12.12 -0.65
CA MET A 37 -8.39 -11.29 0.34
C MET A 37 -8.46 -9.80 -0.03
N ILE A 38 -8.18 -9.40 -1.28
CA ILE A 38 -8.19 -7.99 -1.72
C ILE A 38 -9.51 -7.30 -1.37
N GLY A 39 -10.64 -8.00 -1.44
CA GLY A 39 -11.95 -7.48 -1.05
C GLY A 39 -12.04 -7.03 0.42
N PHE A 40 -11.29 -7.67 1.31
CA PHE A 40 -11.21 -7.33 2.72
C PHE A 40 -10.12 -6.29 2.97
N VAL A 41 -8.91 -6.53 2.45
CA VAL A 41 -7.76 -5.67 2.73
C VAL A 41 -7.83 -4.30 2.07
N LYS A 42 -8.55 -4.16 0.96
CA LYS A 42 -8.75 -2.84 0.32
C LYS A 42 -9.43 -1.82 1.23
N ASN A 43 -10.24 -2.27 2.19
CA ASN A 43 -10.91 -1.39 3.14
C ASN A 43 -10.05 -1.05 4.37
N MET A 44 -8.87 -1.67 4.50
CA MET A 44 -7.94 -1.36 5.58
C MET A 44 -6.99 -0.23 5.18
N PRO A 45 -6.53 0.58 6.15
CA PRO A 45 -5.44 1.52 5.97
C PRO A 45 -4.17 0.81 5.49
N LEU A 46 -3.36 1.49 4.68
CA LEU A 46 -2.10 0.90 4.20
C LEU A 46 -1.17 0.55 5.37
N ASP A 47 -1.07 1.37 6.40
CA ASP A 47 -0.24 1.10 7.58
C ASP A 47 -0.63 -0.20 8.31
N GLN A 48 -1.94 -0.44 8.51
CA GLN A 48 -2.41 -1.70 9.09
C GLN A 48 -2.08 -2.89 8.19
N LEU A 49 -2.25 -2.72 6.89
CA LEU A 49 -1.89 -3.73 5.91
C LEU A 49 -0.41 -4.07 5.96
N LEU A 50 0.46 -3.07 6.03
CA LEU A 50 1.91 -3.25 6.11
C LEU A 50 2.33 -3.90 7.42
N LYS A 51 1.68 -3.56 8.54
CA LYS A 51 1.89 -4.24 9.83
C LYS A 51 1.49 -5.71 9.78
N MET A 52 0.39 -6.03 9.10
CA MET A 52 -0.06 -7.41 8.90
C MET A 52 0.84 -8.16 7.90
N ALA A 53 1.29 -7.47 6.86
CA ALA A 53 2.17 -7.99 5.82
C ALA A 53 3.64 -8.06 6.25
N GLY A 54 4.05 -7.44 7.36
CA GLY A 54 5.44 -7.43 7.83
C GLY A 54 6.04 -8.82 8.14
N GLY A 55 5.21 -9.87 8.19
CA GLY A 55 5.67 -11.27 8.24
C GLY A 55 5.73 -11.98 6.87
N GLN A 56 5.19 -11.39 5.82
CA GLN A 56 5.06 -11.94 4.47
C GLN A 56 5.84 -11.15 3.42
N VAL A 57 6.01 -9.84 3.62
CA VAL A 57 6.67 -8.90 2.73
C VAL A 57 7.99 -8.44 3.37
N PRO A 58 9.10 -8.36 2.62
CA PRO A 58 10.37 -7.86 3.13
C PRO A 58 10.25 -6.44 3.67
N ALA A 59 10.98 -6.13 4.74
CA ALA A 59 10.99 -4.80 5.35
C ALA A 59 11.45 -3.70 4.38
N ASP A 60 12.39 -4.02 3.49
CA ASP A 60 12.87 -3.10 2.45
C ASP A 60 11.75 -2.70 1.48
N THR A 61 10.94 -3.67 1.06
CA THR A 61 9.77 -3.46 0.19
C THR A 61 8.72 -2.58 0.87
N VAL A 62 8.47 -2.80 2.17
CA VAL A 62 7.56 -1.96 2.96
C VAL A 62 8.07 -0.53 3.07
N ALA A 63 9.37 -0.36 3.35
CA ALA A 63 9.99 0.95 3.45
C ALA A 63 9.94 1.70 2.12
N GLU A 64 10.24 1.04 1.00
CA GLU A 64 10.18 1.62 -0.33
C GLU A 64 8.74 2.03 -0.71
N LEU A 65 7.75 1.17 -0.47
CA LEU A 65 6.34 1.49 -0.71
C LEU A 65 5.90 2.72 0.10
N THR A 66 6.22 2.73 1.40
CA THR A 66 5.89 3.82 2.33
C THR A 66 6.51 5.13 1.85
N GLN A 67 7.78 5.09 1.44
CA GLN A 67 8.50 6.28 0.97
C GLN A 67 7.94 6.81 -0.36
N ARG A 68 7.64 5.92 -1.31
CA ARG A 68 7.11 6.32 -2.63
C ARG A 68 5.67 6.84 -2.52
N ILE A 69 4.79 6.15 -1.81
CA ILE A 69 3.41 6.61 -1.59
C ILE A 69 3.40 7.90 -0.78
N GLY A 70 4.23 8.02 0.26
CA GLY A 70 4.33 9.25 1.07
C GLY A 70 4.99 10.43 0.35
N ALA A 71 5.57 10.22 -0.83
CA ALA A 71 6.12 11.27 -1.69
C ALA A 71 5.14 11.76 -2.76
N LEU A 72 4.06 11.01 -3.03
CA LEU A 72 2.92 11.42 -3.87
C LEU A 72 2.01 12.35 -3.07
#